data_AF-A0A1B9IIN8-F1
#
_entry.id   AF-A0A1B9IIN8-F1
#
_cell.length_a   1.000
_cell.length_b   1.000
_cell.length_c   1.000
_cell.angle_alpha   90.00
_cell.angle_beta   90.00
_cell.angle_gamma   90.00
#
_symmetry.space_group_name_H-M   'P 1'
#
loop_
_entity.id
_entity.type
_entity.pdbx_description
1 polymer ?
#
loop_
_entity_poly.entity_id
_entity_poly.type
_entity_poly.pdbx_seq_one_letter_code
_entity_poly.pdbx_strand_id
1 'polypeptide(L)'
;MFSKLSTVLFLLGSTSTFVSSLPTSFVPPQSKAFSGWADGYSIAAVGQDKKCLAPAQSPAGDGTEIIATDCQNASTWRVPIQSSGGAVVHEESQLVLDFGDGQSGSKVTLQNFTGEVEKQIFHYGSDDRLRIKSGTNWPVDRCLDLDDDGPQVYQCFPDNTNQAWVIRQTPEPKNLTEGVPQGSEVAVQNSNLNFIHPRDRKDICVSVVSSSTAQASQGIAFTYCAGTGFAGSGYNTSHELMEWSLPGSGPGQVKLGSSNLCLETGANVWVDDAGGSETPYFKVQNGMEIKLEECDENKPGQSWSWDGQLLRTSANANQCLNFAAEAGYVKMDNFLNLRPLQTWDCSNPDGQFVS
;
A
#
# COMPACT_ATOMS: atom_id res chain seq x y z
N MET A 1 -41.16 52.62 -57.22
CA MET A 1 -41.22 52.12 -55.82
C MET A 1 -41.14 50.61 -55.87
N PHE A 2 -39.95 50.03 -55.68
CA PHE A 2 -39.75 48.58 -55.70
C PHE A 2 -39.77 48.04 -54.27
N SER A 3 -40.69 47.10 -54.03
CA SER A 3 -40.95 46.42 -52.77
C SER A 3 -39.82 45.43 -52.45
N LYS A 4 -39.25 45.51 -51.24
CA LYS A 4 -38.28 44.54 -50.73
C LYS A 4 -39.02 43.44 -49.96
N LEU A 5 -39.00 42.22 -50.50
CA LEU A 5 -39.32 41.01 -49.75
C LEU A 5 -38.21 40.73 -48.73
N SER A 6 -38.57 40.64 -47.45
CA SER A 6 -37.70 40.14 -46.38
C SER A 6 -38.03 38.66 -46.14
N THR A 7 -37.05 37.79 -46.34
CA THR A 7 -37.18 36.35 -46.06
C THR A 7 -36.65 36.10 -44.65
N VAL A 8 -37.52 35.67 -43.73
CA VAL A 8 -37.15 35.24 -42.39
C VAL A 8 -36.88 33.74 -42.44
N LEU A 9 -35.62 33.35 -42.18
CA LEU A 9 -35.20 31.95 -42.10
C LEU A 9 -35.30 31.50 -40.63
N PHE A 10 -36.21 30.58 -40.32
CA PHE A 10 -36.29 29.91 -39.02
C PHE A 10 -35.35 28.70 -39.01
N LEU A 11 -34.30 28.75 -38.19
CA LEU A 11 -33.45 27.59 -37.88
C LEU A 11 -34.04 26.87 -36.65
N LEU A 12 -34.65 25.71 -36.88
CA LEU A 12 -35.00 24.75 -35.83
C LEU A 12 -33.72 24.01 -35.39
N GLY A 13 -33.15 24.44 -34.26
CA GLY A 13 -32.08 23.72 -33.59
C GLY A 13 -32.64 22.55 -32.78
N SER A 14 -32.43 21.32 -33.25
CA SER A 14 -32.75 20.10 -32.51
C SER A 14 -31.76 19.92 -31.36
N THR A 15 -32.18 20.17 -30.12
CA THR A 15 -31.38 19.82 -28.93
C THR A 15 -31.46 18.31 -28.70
N SER A 16 -30.43 17.59 -29.10
CA SER A 16 -30.25 16.18 -28.75
C SER A 16 -29.80 16.08 -27.29
N THR A 17 -30.70 15.68 -26.39
CA THR A 17 -30.35 15.31 -25.03
C THR A 17 -29.69 13.94 -25.03
N PHE A 18 -28.36 13.91 -24.96
CA PHE A 18 -27.63 12.68 -24.67
C PHE A 18 -27.87 12.30 -23.20
N VAL A 19 -28.78 11.36 -22.99
CA VAL A 19 -28.92 10.68 -21.70
C VAL A 19 -27.77 9.67 -21.62
N SER A 20 -26.69 10.06 -20.95
CA SER A 20 -25.61 9.17 -20.56
C SER A 20 -26.13 8.24 -19.45
N SER A 21 -26.64 7.06 -19.81
CA SER A 21 -26.89 6.01 -18.83
C SER A 21 -25.56 5.51 -18.27
N LEU A 22 -25.31 5.73 -16.98
CA LEU A 22 -24.20 5.10 -16.26
C LEU A 22 -24.37 3.57 -16.33
N PRO A 23 -23.30 2.80 -16.59
CA PRO A 23 -23.38 1.35 -16.64
C PRO A 23 -23.73 0.80 -15.24
N THR A 24 -24.87 0.13 -15.11
CA THR A 24 -25.39 -0.47 -13.87
C THR A 24 -24.95 -1.92 -13.63
N SER A 25 -24.10 -2.48 -14.50
CA SER A 25 -23.59 -3.84 -14.33
C SER A 25 -22.10 -3.89 -14.61
N PHE A 26 -21.33 -4.37 -13.64
CA PHE A 26 -19.95 -4.74 -13.83
C PHE A 26 -19.90 -5.95 -14.76
N VAL A 27 -19.49 -5.75 -16.02
CA VAL A 27 -19.13 -6.87 -16.91
C VAL A 27 -17.72 -7.27 -16.51
N PRO A 28 -17.49 -8.49 -15.98
CA PRO A 28 -16.15 -8.95 -15.67
C PRO A 28 -15.33 -8.89 -16.96
N PRO A 29 -14.22 -8.13 -17.00
CA PRO A 29 -13.35 -8.13 -18.16
C PRO A 29 -12.82 -9.54 -18.35
N GLN A 30 -12.95 -10.10 -19.56
CA GLN A 30 -12.25 -11.32 -19.91
C GLN A 30 -10.75 -11.15 -19.62
N SER A 31 -10.17 -12.18 -18.99
CA SER A 31 -8.85 -12.32 -18.36
C SER A 31 -7.61 -11.90 -19.19
N LYS A 32 -7.57 -10.66 -19.69
CA LYS A 32 -6.30 -9.98 -19.90
C LYS A 32 -5.86 -9.51 -18.51
N ALA A 33 -4.70 -9.96 -18.05
CA ALA A 33 -4.09 -9.47 -16.82
C ALA A 33 -4.03 -7.93 -16.91
N PHE A 34 -4.96 -7.24 -16.25
CA PHE A 34 -4.93 -5.80 -16.15
C PHE A 34 -3.79 -5.49 -15.21
N SER A 35 -2.82 -4.71 -15.69
CA SER A 35 -1.56 -4.48 -15.00
C SER A 35 -1.70 -3.67 -13.68
N GLY A 36 -2.92 -3.22 -13.35
CA GLY A 36 -3.26 -2.49 -12.12
C GLY A 36 -4.25 -3.18 -11.17
N TRP A 37 -4.48 -4.49 -11.30
CA TRP A 37 -5.37 -5.26 -10.42
C TRP A 37 -4.70 -6.53 -9.89
N ALA A 38 -4.98 -6.85 -8.63
CA ALA A 38 -4.59 -8.10 -7.98
C ALA A 38 -5.83 -9.03 -7.89
N ASP A 39 -5.98 -9.92 -8.87
CA ASP A 39 -7.10 -10.88 -8.95
C ASP A 39 -6.78 -12.21 -8.25
N GLY A 40 -7.69 -12.73 -7.44
CA GLY A 40 -7.55 -13.98 -6.70
C GLY A 40 -6.74 -13.87 -5.42
N TYR A 41 -6.61 -12.68 -4.83
CA TYR A 41 -5.76 -12.44 -3.65
C TYR A 41 -6.57 -12.46 -2.36
N SER A 42 -5.93 -12.84 -1.26
CA SER A 42 -6.42 -12.63 0.10
C SER A 42 -5.95 -11.27 0.61
N ILE A 43 -6.76 -10.64 1.47
CA ILE A 43 -6.40 -9.40 2.18
C ILE A 43 -6.16 -9.77 3.65
N ALA A 44 -4.92 -9.64 4.11
CA ALA A 44 -4.49 -10.11 5.43
C ALA A 44 -4.13 -8.94 6.35
N ALA A 45 -4.53 -9.00 7.62
CA ALA A 45 -4.16 -8.00 8.61
C ALA A 45 -2.69 -8.14 9.01
N VAL A 46 -1.96 -7.03 9.05
CA VAL A 46 -0.55 -7.01 9.46
C VAL A 46 -0.45 -7.15 10.98
N GLY A 47 0.37 -8.11 11.44
CA GLY A 47 0.68 -8.25 12.86
C GLY A 47 -0.43 -8.85 13.73
N GLN A 48 -1.51 -9.33 13.12
CA GLN A 48 -2.72 -9.79 13.82
C GLN A 48 -3.00 -11.27 13.50
N ASP A 49 -2.25 -12.19 14.13
CA ASP A 49 -2.51 -13.64 14.21
C ASP A 49 -3.02 -14.33 12.92
N LYS A 50 -2.42 -14.01 11.77
CA LYS A 50 -2.82 -14.58 10.47
C LYS A 50 -4.31 -14.44 10.17
N LYS A 51 -4.88 -13.25 10.45
CA LYS A 51 -6.26 -12.95 10.10
C LYS A 51 -6.39 -12.38 8.68
N CYS A 52 -7.44 -12.79 7.98
CA CYS A 52 -7.78 -12.33 6.64
C CYS A 52 -9.24 -11.91 6.55
N LEU A 53 -9.54 -11.04 5.59
CA LEU A 53 -10.91 -10.64 5.29
C LEU A 53 -11.71 -11.77 4.64
N ALA A 54 -12.91 -11.98 5.17
CA ALA A 54 -13.93 -12.88 4.61
C ALA A 54 -15.33 -12.29 4.86
N PRO A 55 -16.35 -12.63 4.06
CA PRO A 55 -17.72 -12.35 4.41
C PRO A 55 -18.15 -13.20 5.63
N ALA A 56 -19.02 -12.66 6.47
CA ALA A 56 -19.54 -13.34 7.65
C ALA A 56 -20.36 -14.60 7.34
N GLN A 57 -20.82 -14.75 6.10
CA GLN A 57 -21.62 -15.87 5.63
C GLN A 57 -21.27 -16.23 4.18
N SER A 58 -21.46 -17.52 3.84
CA SER A 58 -21.36 -18.04 2.48
C SER A 58 -22.64 -18.81 2.11
N PRO A 59 -23.31 -18.50 0.98
CA PRO A 59 -22.94 -17.47 0.00
C PRO A 59 -23.18 -16.05 0.54
N ALA A 60 -22.32 -15.11 0.15
CA ALA A 60 -22.45 -13.71 0.54
C ALA A 60 -23.47 -12.97 -0.35
N GLY A 61 -24.37 -12.21 0.28
CA GLY A 61 -25.34 -11.32 -0.38
C GLY A 61 -25.10 -9.84 -0.06
N ASP A 62 -25.88 -8.97 -0.70
CA ASP A 62 -25.90 -7.53 -0.41
C ASP A 62 -26.21 -7.29 1.08
N GLY A 63 -25.43 -6.42 1.73
CA GLY A 63 -25.47 -6.17 3.17
C GLY A 63 -24.67 -7.16 4.02
N THR A 64 -24.02 -8.16 3.45
CA THR A 64 -23.21 -9.11 4.23
C THR A 64 -22.03 -8.40 4.88
N GLU A 65 -21.91 -8.53 6.20
CA GLU A 65 -20.79 -8.00 6.98
C GLU A 65 -19.47 -8.69 6.61
N ILE A 66 -18.37 -7.92 6.69
CA ILE A 66 -17.00 -8.41 6.55
C ILE A 66 -16.42 -8.69 7.93
N ILE A 67 -15.81 -9.86 8.08
CA ILE A 67 -15.15 -10.32 9.29
C ILE A 67 -13.67 -10.60 9.04
N ALA A 68 -12.90 -10.67 10.13
CA ALA A 68 -11.55 -11.18 10.14
C ALA A 68 -11.57 -12.64 10.61
N THR A 69 -11.11 -13.56 9.76
CA THR A 69 -11.07 -15.01 10.04
C THR A 69 -9.66 -15.55 9.87
N ASP A 70 -9.40 -16.77 10.32
CA ASP A 70 -8.13 -17.46 10.03
C ASP A 70 -7.93 -17.54 8.52
N CYS A 71 -6.75 -17.19 8.04
CA CYS A 71 -6.56 -17.06 6.60
C CYS A 71 -6.78 -18.35 5.80
N GLN A 72 -6.71 -19.54 6.39
CA GLN A 72 -7.10 -20.78 5.71
C GLN A 72 -8.56 -20.76 5.22
N ASN A 73 -9.40 -19.92 5.82
CA ASN A 73 -10.79 -19.68 5.48
C ASN A 73 -11.00 -18.35 4.74
N ALA A 74 -9.94 -17.70 4.27
CA ALA A 74 -10.02 -16.40 3.61
C ALA A 74 -10.79 -16.49 2.29
N SER A 75 -11.52 -15.42 1.99
CA SER A 75 -12.05 -15.20 0.65
C SER A 75 -10.97 -14.70 -0.32
N THR A 76 -11.26 -14.82 -1.61
CA THR A 76 -10.50 -14.16 -2.67
C THR A 76 -11.15 -12.86 -3.11
N TRP A 77 -10.28 -11.90 -3.44
CA TRP A 77 -10.62 -10.52 -3.73
C TRP A 77 -9.92 -10.08 -5.02
N ARG A 78 -10.58 -9.18 -5.75
CA ARG A 78 -9.94 -8.34 -6.77
C ARG A 78 -9.67 -6.98 -6.18
N VAL A 79 -8.40 -6.63 -6.04
CA VAL A 79 -7.97 -5.41 -5.35
C VAL A 79 -7.31 -4.44 -6.34
N PRO A 80 -7.72 -3.16 -6.38
CA PRO A 80 -7.08 -2.15 -7.21
C PRO A 80 -5.74 -1.73 -6.60
N ILE A 81 -4.65 -1.92 -7.35
CA ILE A 81 -3.28 -1.54 -6.93
C ILE A 81 -2.74 -0.32 -7.70
N GLN A 82 -3.60 0.31 -8.49
CA GLN A 82 -3.32 1.56 -9.20
C GLN A 82 -3.54 2.78 -8.30
N SER A 83 -2.77 3.84 -8.52
CA SER A 83 -2.86 5.09 -7.75
C SER A 83 -4.22 5.79 -7.86
N SER A 84 -4.93 5.59 -8.97
CA SER A 84 -6.28 6.10 -9.20
C SER A 84 -7.36 5.43 -8.34
N GLY A 85 -7.06 4.29 -7.70
CA GLY A 85 -8.00 3.53 -6.89
C GLY A 85 -9.00 2.69 -7.69
N GLY A 86 -9.94 2.07 -6.99
CA GLY A 86 -11.02 1.27 -7.57
C GLY A 86 -11.88 0.57 -6.50
N ALA A 87 -12.86 -0.22 -6.93
CA ALA A 87 -13.63 -1.04 -6.00
C ALA A 87 -12.87 -2.32 -5.61
N VAL A 88 -12.87 -2.68 -4.33
CA VAL A 88 -12.39 -3.99 -3.88
C VAL A 88 -13.53 -4.99 -4.03
N VAL A 89 -13.36 -6.00 -4.89
CA VAL A 89 -14.45 -6.91 -5.27
C VAL A 89 -14.27 -8.28 -4.63
N HIS A 90 -15.29 -8.78 -3.93
CA HIS A 90 -15.36 -10.16 -3.49
C HIS A 90 -15.64 -11.08 -4.69
N GLU A 91 -14.73 -12.02 -4.99
CA GLU A 91 -14.79 -12.76 -6.25
C GLU A 91 -15.99 -13.71 -6.37
N GLU A 92 -16.41 -14.33 -5.28
CA GLU A 92 -17.50 -15.31 -5.35
C GLU A 92 -18.85 -14.61 -5.60
N SER A 93 -19.13 -13.53 -4.87
CA SER A 93 -20.42 -12.81 -4.96
C SER A 93 -20.44 -11.68 -5.99
N GLN A 94 -19.27 -11.23 -6.47
CA GLN A 94 -19.09 -10.04 -7.31
C GLN A 94 -19.59 -8.73 -6.67
N LEU A 95 -19.81 -8.73 -5.36
CA LEU A 95 -20.12 -7.54 -4.58
C LEU A 95 -18.83 -6.80 -4.20
N VAL A 96 -18.94 -5.52 -3.85
CA VAL A 96 -17.80 -4.67 -3.49
C VAL A 96 -17.78 -4.37 -2.00
N LEU A 97 -16.59 -4.15 -1.45
CA LEU A 97 -16.46 -3.56 -0.11
C LEU A 97 -17.14 -2.18 -0.10
N ASP A 98 -17.86 -1.92 0.99
CA ASP A 98 -18.59 -0.67 1.19
C ASP A 98 -18.45 -0.20 2.64
N PHE A 99 -17.99 1.05 2.81
CA PHE A 99 -17.82 1.71 4.10
C PHE A 99 -19.12 2.34 4.65
N GLY A 100 -20.24 2.15 3.97
CA GLY A 100 -21.55 2.66 4.34
C GLY A 100 -21.56 4.19 4.44
N ASP A 101 -21.86 4.67 5.64
CA ASP A 101 -21.89 6.09 5.98
C ASP A 101 -20.54 6.66 6.41
N GLY A 102 -19.46 5.89 6.28
CA GLY A 102 -18.09 6.33 6.57
C GLY A 102 -17.84 6.75 8.02
N GLN A 103 -18.75 6.44 8.96
CA GLN A 103 -18.58 6.78 10.36
C GLN A 103 -17.54 5.87 11.02
N SER A 104 -16.73 6.44 11.90
CA SER A 104 -15.77 5.65 12.68
C SER A 104 -16.51 4.62 13.53
N GLY A 105 -16.06 3.37 13.49
CA GLY A 105 -16.70 2.24 14.16
C GLY A 105 -17.79 1.53 13.34
N SER A 106 -18.18 2.07 12.17
CA SER A 106 -19.14 1.40 11.30
C SER A 106 -18.57 0.09 10.75
N LYS A 107 -19.41 -0.96 10.73
CA LYS A 107 -19.04 -2.24 10.11
C LYS A 107 -18.90 -2.10 8.61
N VAL A 108 -17.94 -2.82 8.05
CA VAL A 108 -17.74 -2.91 6.60
C VAL A 108 -18.63 -3.99 6.03
N THR A 109 -19.30 -3.71 4.91
CA THR A 109 -20.24 -4.66 4.29
C THR A 109 -19.93 -4.88 2.81
N LEU A 110 -20.53 -5.92 2.23
CA LEU A 110 -20.59 -6.13 0.80
C LEU A 110 -21.86 -5.52 0.22
N GLN A 111 -21.71 -4.76 -0.86
CA GLN A 111 -22.81 -4.08 -1.54
C GLN A 111 -22.72 -4.24 -3.06
N ASN A 112 -23.83 -3.99 -3.74
CA ASN A 112 -23.80 -3.76 -5.18
C ASN A 112 -22.94 -2.52 -5.51
N PHE A 113 -22.15 -2.61 -6.57
CA PHE A 113 -21.32 -1.48 -7.02
C PHE A 113 -22.19 -0.35 -7.59
N THR A 114 -22.15 0.81 -6.95
CA THR A 114 -22.82 2.05 -7.39
C THR A 114 -21.84 3.07 -7.96
N GLY A 115 -20.53 2.88 -7.74
CA GLY A 115 -19.49 3.81 -8.18
C GLY A 115 -19.31 5.03 -7.26
N GLU A 116 -19.89 4.98 -6.06
CA GLU A 116 -19.78 6.05 -5.08
C GLU A 116 -18.36 6.14 -4.50
N VAL A 117 -17.68 7.24 -4.84
CA VAL A 117 -16.27 7.46 -4.46
C VAL A 117 -16.06 7.45 -2.97
N GLU A 118 -17.00 8.00 -2.20
CA GLU A 118 -16.85 8.19 -0.76
C GLU A 118 -16.98 6.87 0.04
N LYS A 119 -17.52 5.79 -0.54
CA LYS A 119 -17.73 4.53 0.22
C LYS A 119 -17.32 3.24 -0.49
N GLN A 120 -17.10 3.26 -1.81
CA GLN A 120 -16.77 2.06 -2.60
C GLN A 120 -15.48 2.19 -3.44
N ILE A 121 -14.82 3.35 -3.47
CA ILE A 121 -13.60 3.54 -4.25
C ILE A 121 -12.40 3.65 -3.30
N PHE A 122 -11.66 2.56 -3.23
CA PHE A 122 -10.51 2.38 -2.38
C PHE A 122 -9.23 2.74 -3.12
N HIS A 123 -8.31 3.35 -2.39
CA HIS A 123 -6.91 3.50 -2.78
C HIS A 123 -6.10 2.59 -1.88
N TYR A 124 -5.37 1.65 -2.49
CA TYR A 124 -4.33 0.90 -1.79
C TYR A 124 -3.00 1.61 -2.01
N GLY A 125 -2.38 2.06 -0.92
CA GLY A 125 -1.13 2.81 -0.94
C GLY A 125 0.09 1.93 -0.70
N SER A 126 1.26 2.57 -0.70
CA SER A 126 2.48 1.92 -0.24
C SER A 126 2.55 1.75 1.27
N ASP A 127 1.63 2.39 1.99
CA ASP A 127 1.48 2.32 3.44
C ASP A 127 0.60 1.15 3.89
N ASP A 128 0.28 0.24 2.96
CA ASP A 128 -0.55 -0.94 3.15
C ASP A 128 -1.97 -0.64 3.66
N ARG A 129 -2.47 0.58 3.48
CA ARG A 129 -3.84 0.92 3.90
C ARG A 129 -4.81 0.85 2.74
N LEU A 130 -5.95 0.20 2.98
CA LEU A 130 -7.14 0.33 2.14
C LEU A 130 -7.91 1.55 2.62
N ARG A 131 -7.74 2.67 1.92
CA ARG A 131 -8.36 3.96 2.28
C ARG A 131 -9.38 4.43 1.27
N ILE A 132 -10.37 5.16 1.75
CA ILE A 132 -11.24 6.00 0.94
C ILE A 132 -10.92 7.46 1.27
N LYS A 133 -10.80 8.28 0.23
CA LYS A 133 -10.47 9.70 0.38
C LYS A 133 -11.60 10.45 1.06
N SER A 134 -11.22 11.49 1.80
CA SER A 134 -12.13 12.49 2.36
C SER A 134 -13.17 12.94 1.33
N GLY A 135 -14.38 13.16 1.81
CA GLY A 135 -15.55 13.48 1.01
C GLY A 135 -16.33 14.64 1.60
N THR A 136 -17.50 14.89 1.04
CA THR A 136 -18.42 15.93 1.50
C THR A 136 -18.92 15.64 2.91
N ASN A 137 -19.06 14.35 3.24
CA ASN A 137 -19.66 13.90 4.49
C ASN A 137 -18.62 13.67 5.62
N TRP A 138 -17.32 13.57 5.31
CA TRP A 138 -16.24 13.44 6.30
C TRP A 138 -14.96 14.14 5.80
N PRO A 139 -14.39 15.06 6.62
CA PRO A 139 -13.28 15.92 6.20
C PRO A 139 -11.91 15.22 6.18
N VAL A 140 -11.86 13.94 6.54
CA VAL A 140 -10.61 13.17 6.65
C VAL A 140 -10.77 11.82 5.97
N ASP A 141 -9.66 11.27 5.49
CA ASP A 141 -9.62 9.95 4.88
C ASP A 141 -10.07 8.86 5.88
N ARG A 142 -10.74 7.84 5.36
CA ARG A 142 -11.19 6.67 6.11
C ARG A 142 -10.41 5.44 5.69
N CYS A 143 -10.03 4.62 6.66
CA CYS A 143 -9.25 3.41 6.45
C CYS A 143 -10.02 2.21 6.96
N LEU A 144 -9.78 1.06 6.33
CA LEU A 144 -10.18 -0.23 6.88
C LEU A 144 -9.34 -0.49 8.12
N ASP A 145 -9.98 -0.75 9.24
CA ASP A 145 -9.36 -0.93 10.55
C ASP A 145 -9.82 -2.27 11.15
N LEU A 146 -8.93 -2.96 11.87
CA LEU A 146 -9.26 -4.18 12.60
C LEU A 146 -9.29 -3.91 14.11
N ASP A 147 -10.47 -3.93 14.69
CA ASP A 147 -10.68 -3.80 16.13
C ASP A 147 -11.05 -5.15 16.76
N ASP A 148 -11.24 -5.16 18.08
CA ASP A 148 -11.62 -6.36 18.84
C ASP A 148 -12.93 -6.98 18.32
N ASP A 149 -13.86 -6.17 17.82
CA ASP A 149 -15.13 -6.61 17.23
C ASP A 149 -15.04 -6.92 15.71
N GLY A 150 -13.83 -6.90 15.14
CA GLY A 150 -13.58 -7.19 13.72
C GLY A 150 -13.41 -5.94 12.83
N PRO A 151 -13.41 -6.13 11.49
CA PRO A 151 -13.18 -5.06 10.53
C PRO A 151 -14.21 -3.94 10.61
N GLN A 152 -13.72 -2.71 10.65
CA GLN A 152 -14.52 -1.50 10.74
C GLN A 152 -13.95 -0.37 9.90
N VAL A 153 -14.73 0.69 9.74
CA VAL A 153 -14.29 1.96 9.18
C VAL A 153 -13.72 2.80 10.31
N TYR A 154 -12.54 3.38 10.11
CA TYR A 154 -11.97 4.33 11.06
C TYR A 154 -11.27 5.48 10.35
N GLN A 155 -10.98 6.57 11.06
CA GLN A 155 -10.12 7.61 10.52
C GLN A 155 -8.72 7.04 10.25
N CYS A 156 -8.13 7.38 9.10
CA CYS A 156 -6.78 6.94 8.79
C CYS A 156 -5.76 7.59 9.75
N PHE A 157 -4.97 6.74 10.42
CA PHE A 157 -3.87 7.15 11.27
C PHE A 157 -2.59 6.46 10.82
N PRO A 158 -1.53 7.21 10.47
CA PRO A 158 -0.26 6.62 10.02
C PRO A 158 0.41 5.71 11.06
N ASP A 159 0.14 5.94 12.35
CA ASP A 159 0.60 5.11 13.46
C ASP A 159 -0.42 4.08 13.92
N ASN A 160 -1.55 3.91 13.24
CA ASN A 160 -2.46 2.81 13.55
C ASN A 160 -2.14 1.61 12.66
N THR A 161 -1.63 0.55 13.27
CA THR A 161 -1.18 -0.67 12.60
C THR A 161 -2.31 -1.65 12.39
N ASN A 162 -3.44 -1.48 13.09
CA ASN A 162 -4.68 -2.20 12.81
C ASN A 162 -5.28 -1.81 11.45
N GLN A 163 -4.75 -0.76 10.82
CA GLN A 163 -5.16 -0.29 9.50
C GLN A 163 -4.27 -0.79 8.36
N ALA A 164 -3.21 -1.54 8.68
CA ALA A 164 -2.31 -2.10 7.69
C ALA A 164 -2.81 -3.48 7.23
N TRP A 165 -3.01 -3.61 5.93
CA TRP A 165 -3.55 -4.77 5.25
C TRP A 165 -2.65 -5.14 4.07
N VAL A 166 -2.22 -6.39 4.02
CA VAL A 166 -1.35 -6.89 2.97
C VAL A 166 -2.15 -7.73 1.98
N ILE A 167 -1.99 -7.44 0.70
CA ILE A 167 -2.61 -8.18 -0.39
C ILE A 167 -1.70 -9.36 -0.78
N ARG A 168 -2.18 -10.61 -0.71
CA ARG A 168 -1.35 -11.80 -0.97
C ARG A 168 -2.04 -12.88 -1.81
N GLN A 169 -1.26 -13.55 -2.67
CA GLN A 169 -1.77 -14.61 -3.56
C GLN A 169 -2.17 -15.88 -2.82
N THR A 170 -1.60 -16.12 -1.65
CA THR A 170 -1.89 -17.29 -0.85
C THR A 170 -2.39 -16.86 0.52
N PRO A 171 -3.35 -17.58 1.10
CA PRO A 171 -3.84 -17.19 2.41
C PRO A 171 -2.83 -17.42 3.51
N GLU A 172 -1.88 -18.34 3.38
CA GLU A 172 -0.78 -18.47 4.34
C GLU A 172 0.41 -17.56 3.98
N PRO A 173 1.09 -17.00 4.99
CA PRO A 173 2.40 -16.40 4.83
C PRO A 173 3.37 -17.32 4.12
N LYS A 174 4.20 -16.78 3.23
CA LYS A 174 5.38 -17.49 2.73
C LYS A 174 6.64 -16.82 3.25
N ASN A 175 7.71 -17.57 3.44
CA ASN A 175 9.03 -16.98 3.66
C ASN A 175 9.60 -16.44 2.35
N LEU A 176 10.53 -15.50 2.41
CA LEU A 176 11.14 -14.93 1.20
C LEU A 176 11.85 -16.00 0.36
N THR A 177 12.38 -17.05 1.00
CA THR A 177 12.99 -18.21 0.34
C THR A 177 11.97 -19.19 -0.24
N GLU A 178 10.70 -19.07 0.13
CA GLU A 178 9.64 -19.99 -0.27
C GLU A 178 8.72 -19.34 -1.33
N GLY A 179 8.86 -19.78 -2.58
CA GLY A 179 7.99 -19.35 -3.68
C GLY A 179 8.42 -18.07 -4.41
N VAL A 180 9.47 -17.38 -3.96
CA VAL A 180 10.15 -16.35 -4.76
C VAL A 180 11.37 -17.00 -5.43
N PRO A 181 11.42 -17.12 -6.78
CA PRO A 181 12.56 -17.69 -7.48
C PRO A 181 13.89 -17.04 -7.07
N GLN A 182 14.99 -17.79 -7.16
CA GLN A 182 16.31 -17.22 -6.91
C GLN A 182 16.85 -16.58 -8.20
N GLY A 183 17.21 -15.31 -8.13
CA GLY A 183 17.92 -14.56 -9.15
C GLY A 183 19.44 -14.73 -9.05
N SER A 184 20.17 -14.00 -9.89
CA SER A 184 21.63 -13.91 -9.79
C SER A 184 22.04 -13.00 -8.63
N GLU A 185 23.24 -13.16 -8.07
CA GLU A 185 23.74 -12.20 -7.08
C GLU A 185 24.22 -10.91 -7.78
N VAL A 186 23.96 -9.74 -7.18
CA VAL A 186 24.61 -8.49 -7.62
C VAL A 186 26.00 -8.42 -7.03
N ALA A 187 26.98 -8.11 -7.88
CA ALA A 187 28.28 -7.66 -7.40
C ALA A 187 28.19 -6.18 -6.99
N VAL A 188 28.42 -5.89 -5.71
CA VAL A 188 28.59 -4.51 -5.23
C VAL A 188 29.81 -3.92 -5.94
N GLN A 189 29.60 -2.91 -6.78
CA GLN A 189 30.73 -2.18 -7.36
C GLN A 189 31.30 -1.25 -6.29
N ASN A 190 32.64 -1.11 -6.25
CA ASN A 190 33.39 -0.32 -5.27
C ASN A 190 32.98 1.16 -5.25
N SER A 191 31.83 1.46 -4.66
CA SER A 191 31.24 2.78 -4.50
C SER A 191 30.86 2.98 -3.04
N ASN A 192 30.65 4.23 -2.61
CA ASN A 192 30.14 4.52 -1.27
C ASN A 192 28.64 4.18 -1.11
N LEU A 193 28.00 3.66 -2.17
CA LEU A 193 26.63 3.21 -2.19
C LEU A 193 26.58 1.69 -2.07
N ASN A 194 25.60 1.21 -1.34
CA ASN A 194 25.38 -0.21 -1.08
C ASN A 194 23.97 -0.58 -1.54
N PHE A 195 23.80 -1.84 -1.92
CA PHE A 195 22.47 -2.42 -1.96
C PHE A 195 22.13 -2.91 -0.55
N ILE A 196 20.89 -2.72 -0.13
CA ILE A 196 20.40 -3.33 1.11
C ILE A 196 19.65 -4.58 0.73
N HIS A 197 20.11 -5.73 1.19
CA HIS A 197 19.55 -7.04 0.89
C HIS A 197 18.87 -7.65 2.13
N PRO A 198 17.79 -8.41 1.96
CA PRO A 198 17.37 -9.34 3.01
C PRO A 198 18.45 -10.40 3.26
N ARG A 199 18.50 -10.92 4.49
CA ARG A 199 19.39 -12.04 4.82
C ARG A 199 19.20 -13.21 3.85
N ASP A 200 20.31 -13.79 3.42
CA ASP A 200 20.36 -14.98 2.55
C ASP A 200 19.81 -14.78 1.11
N ARG A 201 19.47 -13.54 0.71
CA ARG A 201 18.91 -13.23 -0.62
C ARG A 201 19.54 -11.98 -1.25
N LYS A 202 20.79 -12.12 -1.70
CA LYS A 202 21.57 -11.05 -2.38
C LYS A 202 21.09 -10.70 -3.79
N ASP A 203 20.12 -11.43 -4.30
CA ASP A 203 19.44 -11.16 -5.56
C ASP A 203 18.25 -10.21 -5.40
N ILE A 204 17.83 -9.94 -4.15
CA ILE A 204 16.73 -9.05 -3.78
C ILE A 204 17.29 -7.79 -3.12
N CYS A 205 16.75 -6.63 -3.48
CA CYS A 205 17.17 -5.33 -3.01
C CYS A 205 16.00 -4.53 -2.44
N VAL A 206 16.26 -3.76 -1.39
CA VAL A 206 15.41 -2.65 -0.95
C VAL A 206 15.39 -1.59 -2.04
N SER A 207 14.20 -1.22 -2.50
CA SER A 207 14.03 -0.26 -3.58
C SER A 207 12.80 0.61 -3.39
N VAL A 208 12.86 1.82 -3.94
CA VAL A 208 11.73 2.74 -4.02
C VAL A 208 10.66 2.18 -4.95
N VAL A 209 9.40 2.22 -4.51
CA VAL A 209 8.24 1.86 -5.33
C VAL A 209 7.97 2.98 -6.34
N SER A 210 8.69 2.95 -7.46
CA SER A 210 8.56 3.92 -8.55
C SER A 210 8.73 3.26 -9.92
N SER A 211 8.07 3.83 -10.93
CA SER A 211 8.19 3.40 -12.34
C SER A 211 9.32 4.08 -13.10
N SER A 212 9.88 5.18 -12.59
CA SER A 212 10.92 5.93 -13.30
C SER A 212 11.89 6.65 -12.36
N THR A 213 11.40 7.62 -11.59
CA THR A 213 12.21 8.50 -10.75
C THR A 213 11.69 8.50 -9.32
N ALA A 214 12.61 8.48 -8.37
CA ALA A 214 12.29 8.55 -6.95
C ALA A 214 11.74 9.94 -6.57
N GLN A 215 10.69 9.96 -5.77
CA GLN A 215 10.03 11.17 -5.25
C GLN A 215 9.70 10.98 -3.77
N ALA A 216 9.59 12.10 -3.05
CA ALA A 216 9.09 12.10 -1.68
C ALA A 216 7.69 11.47 -1.59
N SER A 217 7.39 10.88 -0.44
CA SER A 217 6.20 10.13 -0.10
C SER A 217 5.98 8.84 -0.91
N GLN A 218 6.97 8.36 -1.68
CA GLN A 218 6.92 7.03 -2.28
C GLN A 218 7.33 5.97 -1.26
N GLY A 219 6.62 4.85 -1.20
CA GLY A 219 7.01 3.77 -0.29
C GLY A 219 8.22 2.98 -0.75
N ILE A 220 8.69 2.13 0.15
CA ILE A 220 9.84 1.26 -0.04
C ILE A 220 9.41 -0.20 0.01
N ALA A 221 9.96 -1.01 -0.88
CA ALA A 221 9.66 -2.43 -0.97
C ALA A 221 10.87 -3.25 -1.42
N PHE A 222 10.76 -4.57 -1.35
CA PHE A 222 11.70 -5.47 -1.99
C PHE A 222 11.36 -5.70 -3.47
N THR A 223 12.39 -5.77 -4.30
CA THR A 223 12.35 -6.23 -5.70
C THR A 223 13.63 -7.01 -6.01
N TYR A 224 13.72 -7.67 -7.17
CA TYR A 224 15.03 -8.11 -7.66
C TYR A 224 15.92 -6.90 -7.88
N CYS A 225 17.17 -7.05 -7.48
CA CYS A 225 18.16 -6.04 -7.77
C CYS A 225 18.32 -5.82 -9.28
N ALA A 226 18.88 -4.67 -9.65
CA ALA A 226 19.11 -4.31 -11.03
C ALA A 226 19.96 -5.39 -11.73
N GLY A 227 19.44 -5.93 -12.84
CA GLY A 227 20.11 -6.98 -13.61
C GLY A 227 20.08 -8.39 -13.01
N THR A 228 19.40 -8.66 -11.89
CA THR A 228 19.39 -10.00 -11.25
C THR A 228 18.09 -10.78 -11.36
N GLY A 229 17.07 -10.22 -11.99
CA GLY A 229 15.81 -10.92 -12.22
C GLY A 229 15.99 -12.24 -13.00
N PHE A 230 15.06 -13.17 -12.81
CA PHE A 230 15.02 -14.43 -13.54
C PHE A 230 14.34 -14.29 -14.91
N ALA A 231 14.49 -15.28 -15.80
CA ALA A 231 13.85 -15.27 -17.11
C ALA A 231 12.32 -15.17 -16.97
N GLY A 232 11.72 -14.12 -17.54
CA GLY A 232 10.28 -13.86 -17.43
C GLY A 232 9.87 -13.02 -16.21
N SER A 233 10.83 -12.58 -15.38
CA SER A 233 10.54 -11.57 -14.35
C SER A 233 10.03 -10.29 -15.00
N GLY A 234 10.54 -9.90 -16.18
CA GLY A 234 10.02 -8.78 -16.97
C GLY A 234 10.38 -7.40 -16.42
N TYR A 235 11.24 -7.32 -15.41
CA TYR A 235 11.58 -6.07 -14.72
C TYR A 235 13.09 -5.83 -14.71
N ASN A 236 13.48 -4.62 -15.12
CA ASN A 236 14.83 -4.11 -14.94
C ASN A 236 14.70 -2.83 -14.10
N THR A 237 14.63 -2.99 -12.77
CA THR A 237 14.57 -1.84 -11.86
C THR A 237 15.90 -1.09 -11.94
N SER A 238 15.86 0.24 -12.03
CA SER A 238 17.06 1.06 -12.13
C SER A 238 17.90 0.98 -10.84
N HIS A 239 19.22 0.99 -10.99
CA HIS A 239 20.18 1.13 -9.87
C HIS A 239 19.85 2.36 -9.00
N GLU A 240 19.45 3.46 -9.61
CA GLU A 240 19.14 4.73 -8.94
C GLU A 240 17.97 4.64 -7.94
N LEU A 241 17.15 3.58 -8.01
CA LEU A 241 16.02 3.35 -7.12
C LEU A 241 16.36 2.39 -5.96
N MET A 242 17.59 1.89 -5.84
CA MET A 242 17.94 0.83 -4.88
C MET A 242 19.37 0.90 -4.34
N GLU A 243 20.16 1.88 -4.76
CA GLU A 243 21.49 2.15 -4.21
C GLU A 243 21.37 3.13 -3.03
N TRP A 244 21.89 2.75 -1.87
CA TRP A 244 21.72 3.46 -0.62
C TRP A 244 23.07 3.83 0.02
N SER A 245 23.19 5.06 0.49
CA SER A 245 24.22 5.45 1.44
C SER A 245 23.74 5.10 2.85
N LEU A 246 24.54 4.34 3.59
CA LEU A 246 24.23 3.93 4.96
C LEU A 246 24.89 4.88 5.97
N PRO A 247 24.31 5.05 7.17
CA PRO A 247 24.97 5.79 8.24
C PRO A 247 26.29 5.12 8.62
N GLY A 248 27.25 5.94 9.07
CA GLY A 248 28.55 5.48 9.54
C GLY A 248 28.48 4.83 10.93
N SER A 249 29.48 5.06 11.78
CA SER A 249 29.55 4.46 13.13
C SER A 249 28.53 5.01 14.14
N GLY A 250 27.70 5.97 13.76
CA GLY A 250 26.68 6.56 14.62
C GLY A 250 25.36 6.79 13.89
N PRO A 251 24.30 7.19 14.61
CA PRO A 251 23.02 7.55 14.02
C PRO A 251 23.14 8.54 12.87
N GLY A 252 22.44 8.28 11.78
CA GLY A 252 22.45 9.13 10.60
C GLY A 252 21.35 8.77 9.62
N GLN A 253 21.33 9.45 8.48
CA GLN A 253 20.35 9.22 7.43
C GLN A 253 20.76 8.06 6.52
N VAL A 254 19.77 7.27 6.07
CA VAL A 254 19.93 6.34 4.95
C VAL A 254 19.43 7.06 3.68
N LYS A 255 20.36 7.37 2.76
CA LYS A 255 20.08 8.22 1.59
C LYS A 255 20.02 7.41 0.31
N LEU A 256 19.08 7.72 -0.58
CA LEU A 256 19.00 7.10 -1.88
C LEU A 256 20.03 7.72 -2.83
N GLY A 257 21.05 6.96 -3.24
CA GLY A 257 22.09 7.38 -4.17
C GLY A 257 22.73 8.71 -3.78
N SER A 258 22.82 9.62 -4.75
CA SER A 258 23.24 11.02 -4.54
C SER A 258 22.06 11.99 -4.39
N SER A 259 20.83 11.49 -4.20
CA SER A 259 19.64 12.34 -4.07
C SER A 259 19.55 12.97 -2.68
N ASN A 260 18.69 13.98 -2.54
CA ASN A 260 18.31 14.52 -1.23
C ASN A 260 17.11 13.78 -0.63
N LEU A 261 16.98 12.48 -0.90
CA LEU A 261 15.89 11.64 -0.43
C LEU A 261 16.40 10.61 0.57
N CYS A 262 15.67 10.48 1.67
CA CYS A 262 16.03 9.69 2.84
C CYS A 262 14.92 8.70 3.19
N LEU A 263 15.33 7.57 3.74
CA LEU A 263 14.40 6.58 4.31
C LEU A 263 13.79 7.16 5.60
N GLU A 264 12.47 7.20 5.65
CA GLU A 264 11.68 7.76 6.76
C GLU A 264 10.68 6.72 7.27
N THR A 265 10.48 6.69 8.58
CA THR A 265 9.42 5.95 9.25
C THR A 265 8.80 6.78 10.38
N GLY A 266 7.79 6.22 11.05
CA GLY A 266 7.15 6.81 12.21
C GLY A 266 6.15 7.91 11.89
N ALA A 267 5.49 8.40 12.93
CA ALA A 267 4.52 9.48 12.82
C ALA A 267 4.50 10.33 14.09
N ASN A 268 4.07 11.59 13.94
CA ASN A 268 3.73 12.43 15.07
C ASN A 268 2.34 12.03 15.57
N VAL A 269 2.26 11.68 16.85
CA VAL A 269 1.04 11.30 17.55
C VAL A 269 0.72 12.41 18.55
N TRP A 270 -0.55 12.79 18.64
CA TRP A 270 -1.01 13.76 19.62
C TRP A 270 -1.52 13.01 20.83
N VAL A 271 -0.97 13.32 22.00
CA VAL A 271 -1.43 12.75 23.26
C VAL A 271 -2.10 13.88 24.05
N ASP A 272 -3.30 13.61 24.53
CA ASP A 272 -3.97 14.49 25.48
C ASP A 272 -3.24 14.37 26.83
N ASP A 273 -2.45 15.39 27.18
CA ASP A 273 -1.97 15.49 28.55
C ASP A 273 -3.18 15.74 29.47
N ALA A 274 -3.13 15.25 30.72
CA ALA A 274 -4.21 15.41 31.70
C ALA A 274 -4.63 16.87 32.00
N GLY A 275 -3.91 17.86 31.43
CA GLY A 275 -4.24 19.29 31.44
C GLY A 275 -4.86 19.84 30.14
N GLY A 276 -5.23 19.00 29.17
CA GLY A 276 -5.84 19.41 27.90
C GLY A 276 -4.88 20.09 26.91
N SER A 277 -3.57 19.94 27.11
CA SER A 277 -2.55 20.40 26.16
C SER A 277 -2.19 19.23 25.25
N GLU A 278 -2.35 19.40 23.95
CA GLU A 278 -1.88 18.44 22.95
C GLU A 278 -0.40 18.73 22.67
N THR A 279 0.49 17.79 23.02
CA THR A 279 1.89 17.87 22.61
C THR A 279 2.18 16.78 21.57
N PRO A 280 2.78 17.13 20.40
CA PRO A 280 3.10 16.13 19.40
C PRO A 280 4.28 15.30 19.89
N TYR A 281 4.10 13.99 19.95
CA TYR A 281 5.12 13.02 20.29
C TYR A 281 5.42 12.14 19.08
N PHE A 282 6.68 12.05 18.68
CA PHE A 282 7.08 11.19 17.58
C PHE A 282 7.16 9.73 18.03
N LYS A 283 6.44 8.84 17.34
CA LYS A 283 6.32 7.43 17.68
C LYS A 283 6.81 6.54 16.54
N VAL A 284 7.54 5.48 16.90
CA VAL A 284 7.86 4.35 16.03
C VAL A 284 7.44 3.05 16.72
N GLN A 285 6.70 2.20 16.00
CA GLN A 285 6.19 0.92 16.49
C GLN A 285 6.06 -0.11 15.36
N ASN A 286 5.89 -1.37 15.74
CA ASN A 286 5.68 -2.50 14.82
C ASN A 286 4.61 -2.21 13.78
N GLY A 287 4.91 -2.40 12.50
CA GLY A 287 3.96 -2.26 11.39
C GLY A 287 3.89 -0.86 10.79
N MET A 288 4.70 0.11 11.24
CA MET A 288 4.72 1.42 10.59
C MET A 288 5.46 1.37 9.25
N GLU A 289 4.88 2.01 8.24
CA GLU A 289 5.43 2.12 6.88
C GLU A 289 6.87 2.65 6.87
N ILE A 290 7.63 2.17 5.88
CA ILE A 290 8.86 2.78 5.42
C ILE A 290 8.62 3.48 4.09
N LYS A 291 8.92 4.78 4.05
CA LYS A 291 8.77 5.61 2.86
C LYS A 291 10.02 6.43 2.58
N LEU A 292 10.03 7.04 1.41
CA LEU A 292 11.04 7.97 0.97
C LEU A 292 10.56 9.39 1.23
N GLU A 293 11.40 10.25 1.80
CA GLU A 293 11.08 11.66 2.05
C GLU A 293 12.29 12.55 1.80
N GLU A 294 12.08 13.87 1.68
CA GLU A 294 13.20 14.82 1.63
C GLU A 294 14.04 14.74 2.92
N CYS A 295 15.36 14.65 2.75
CA CYS A 295 16.29 14.54 3.87
C CYS A 295 16.24 15.78 4.78
N ASP A 296 15.95 15.57 6.06
CA ASP A 296 15.99 16.56 7.13
C ASP A 296 16.60 15.92 8.39
N GLU A 297 17.73 16.46 8.84
CA GLU A 297 18.46 15.94 10.01
C GLU A 297 17.68 16.14 11.33
N ASN A 298 16.68 17.03 11.34
CA ASN A 298 15.84 17.28 12.50
C ASN A 298 14.65 16.32 12.58
N LYS A 299 14.41 15.49 11.54
CA LYS A 299 13.33 14.50 11.56
C LYS A 299 13.79 13.22 12.26
N PRO A 300 13.26 12.89 13.44
CA PRO A 300 13.64 11.69 14.17
C PRO A 300 13.36 10.40 13.37
N GLY A 301 12.33 10.41 12.51
CA GLY A 301 11.99 9.29 11.63
C GLY A 301 13.00 8.98 10.53
N GLN A 302 13.97 9.87 10.28
CA GLN A 302 15.04 9.69 9.30
C GLN A 302 16.39 9.34 9.93
N SER A 303 16.44 9.16 11.24
CA SER A 303 17.66 8.78 11.95
C SER A 303 17.70 7.26 12.14
N TRP A 304 18.76 6.65 11.61
CA TRP A 304 18.99 5.22 11.59
C TRP A 304 20.39 4.89 12.07
N SER A 305 20.55 3.72 12.68
CA SER A 305 21.84 3.14 13.06
C SER A 305 22.03 1.81 12.32
N TRP A 306 23.20 1.62 11.71
CA TRP A 306 23.57 0.39 11.00
C TRP A 306 24.68 -0.34 11.76
N ASP A 307 24.43 -1.59 12.15
CA ASP A 307 25.41 -2.43 12.87
C ASP A 307 26.08 -3.49 11.98
N GLY A 308 25.83 -3.44 10.66
CA GLY A 308 26.29 -4.44 9.70
C GLY A 308 25.29 -5.59 9.46
N GLN A 309 24.22 -5.68 10.25
CA GLN A 309 23.18 -6.70 10.12
C GLN A 309 21.76 -6.13 10.22
N LEU A 310 21.56 -5.09 11.02
CA LEU A 310 20.28 -4.50 11.31
C LEU A 310 20.34 -2.99 11.09
N LEU A 311 19.30 -2.48 10.44
CA LEU A 311 19.06 -1.06 10.31
C LEU A 311 18.01 -0.65 11.36
N ARG A 312 18.46 -0.05 12.46
CA ARG A 312 17.62 0.31 13.62
C ARG A 312 17.21 1.77 13.52
N THR A 313 15.96 2.10 13.84
CA THR A 313 15.59 3.51 14.00
C THR A 313 16.16 4.06 15.31
N SER A 314 16.70 5.28 15.26
CA SER A 314 17.23 5.96 16.45
C SER A 314 16.13 6.47 17.36
N ALA A 315 14.91 6.65 16.85
CA ALA A 315 13.75 7.05 17.66
C ALA A 315 13.29 5.94 18.61
N ASN A 316 13.56 4.68 18.28
CA ASN A 316 13.30 3.53 19.13
C ASN A 316 14.27 2.38 18.80
N ALA A 317 15.31 2.19 19.60
CA ALA A 317 16.37 1.21 19.30
C ALA A 317 15.92 -0.26 19.22
N ASN A 318 14.70 -0.56 19.69
CA ASN A 318 14.08 -1.88 19.57
C ASN A 318 13.34 -2.06 18.24
N GLN A 319 13.21 -1.01 17.42
CA GLN A 319 12.55 -1.05 16.13
C GLN A 319 13.59 -1.06 15.00
N CYS A 320 13.46 -2.04 14.13
CA CYS A 320 14.32 -2.28 12.98
C CYS A 320 13.53 -2.11 11.69
N LEU A 321 14.21 -1.73 10.61
CA LEU A 321 13.73 -2.01 9.26
C LEU A 321 13.37 -3.50 9.21
N ASN A 322 12.20 -3.82 8.68
CA ASN A 322 11.75 -5.16 8.47
C ASN A 322 10.90 -5.17 7.19
N PHE A 323 10.69 -6.34 6.60
CA PHE A 323 9.60 -6.49 5.67
C PHE A 323 8.33 -6.83 6.45
N ALA A 324 7.17 -6.57 5.85
CA ALA A 324 5.96 -7.24 6.30
C ALA A 324 6.14 -8.73 6.05
N ALA A 325 6.68 -9.45 7.06
CA ALA A 325 6.59 -10.90 7.12
C ALA A 325 5.12 -11.22 6.82
N GLU A 326 4.88 -12.26 6.03
CA GLU A 326 3.56 -12.60 5.49
C GLU A 326 3.07 -11.91 4.22
N ALA A 327 3.78 -10.89 3.70
CA ALA A 327 3.48 -10.36 2.37
C ALA A 327 3.90 -11.35 1.26
N GLY A 328 2.91 -11.80 0.50
CA GLY A 328 3.12 -12.52 -0.75
C GLY A 328 3.60 -11.55 -1.84
N TYR A 329 4.13 -12.09 -2.93
CA TYR A 329 4.49 -11.28 -4.09
C TYR A 329 3.24 -10.61 -4.70
N VAL A 330 3.31 -9.30 -4.91
CA VAL A 330 2.32 -8.51 -5.65
C VAL A 330 2.99 -7.95 -6.91
N LYS A 331 2.49 -8.37 -8.07
CA LYS A 331 2.90 -7.79 -9.34
C LYS A 331 2.34 -6.39 -9.46
N MET A 332 3.19 -5.38 -9.64
CA MET A 332 2.76 -4.03 -9.97
C MET A 332 3.19 -3.68 -11.41
N ASP A 333 2.59 -2.64 -11.99
CA ASP A 333 2.75 -2.27 -13.41
C ASP A 333 4.22 -2.29 -13.89
N ASN A 334 5.16 -1.77 -13.08
CA ASN A 334 6.58 -1.61 -13.46
C ASN A 334 7.57 -2.05 -12.37
N PHE A 335 7.08 -2.69 -11.31
CA PHE A 335 7.88 -3.08 -10.16
C PHE A 335 7.38 -4.43 -9.66
N LEU A 336 8.33 -5.26 -9.22
CA LEU A 336 7.98 -6.48 -8.51
C LEU A 336 7.93 -6.15 -7.02
N ASN A 337 6.74 -5.87 -6.47
CA ASN A 337 6.61 -5.73 -5.03
C ASN A 337 6.65 -7.11 -4.42
N LEU A 338 7.84 -7.52 -4.02
CA LEU A 338 7.99 -8.75 -3.30
C LEU A 338 7.36 -8.60 -1.92
N ARG A 339 7.63 -7.49 -1.21
CA ARG A 339 7.06 -7.11 0.10
C ARG A 339 7.22 -5.61 0.37
N PRO A 340 6.19 -4.93 0.92
CA PRO A 340 6.37 -3.61 1.53
C PRO A 340 7.30 -3.71 2.74
N LEU A 341 8.04 -2.63 3.00
CA LEU A 341 8.87 -2.52 4.19
C LEU A 341 8.14 -1.75 5.28
N GLN A 342 8.39 -2.18 6.52
CA GLN A 342 7.84 -1.62 7.74
C GLN A 342 8.91 -1.54 8.82
N THR A 343 8.56 -0.97 9.97
CA THR A 343 9.32 -1.20 11.21
C THR A 343 8.77 -2.40 11.97
N TRP A 344 9.63 -3.10 12.69
CA TRP A 344 9.23 -4.17 13.59
C TRP A 344 10.26 -4.35 14.71
N ASP A 345 9.89 -5.08 15.75
CA ASP A 345 10.81 -5.46 16.82
C ASP A 345 12.06 -6.16 16.25
N CYS A 346 13.24 -5.66 16.61
CA CYS A 346 14.54 -6.16 16.16
C CYS A 346 14.83 -7.61 16.58
N SER A 347 14.10 -8.17 17.55
CA SER A 347 14.19 -9.58 17.92
C SER A 347 13.55 -10.51 16.89
N ASN A 348 12.77 -9.97 15.96
CA ASN A 348 12.19 -10.75 14.87
C ASN A 348 13.31 -11.22 13.92
N PRO A 349 13.50 -12.55 13.74
CA PRO A 349 14.56 -13.09 12.88
C PRO A 349 14.38 -12.70 11.41
N ASP A 350 13.17 -12.38 10.98
CA ASP A 350 12.86 -11.97 9.61
C ASP A 350 13.40 -10.56 9.30
N GLY A 351 13.65 -9.71 10.31
CA GLY A 351 14.13 -8.34 10.13
C GLY A 351 15.63 -8.21 9.84
N GLN A 352 16.32 -9.27 9.45
CA GLN A 352 17.77 -9.25 9.24
C GLN A 352 18.13 -8.89 7.80
N PHE A 353 19.10 -7.97 7.65
CA PHE A 353 19.57 -7.45 6.37
C PHE A 353 21.08 -7.64 6.25
N VAL A 354 21.58 -7.60 5.01
CA VAL A 354 23.00 -7.54 4.71
C VAL A 354 23.24 -6.45 3.65
N SER A 355 24.31 -5.68 3.82
CA SER A 355 24.74 -4.62 2.90
C SER A 355 25.89 -5.07 2.02
#